data_AF-A0A831V376-F1
#
_entry.id   AF-A0A831V376-F1
#
_cell.length_a   1.000
_cell.length_b   1.000
_cell.length_c   1.000
_cell.angle_alpha   90.00
_cell.angle_beta   90.00
_cell.angle_gamma   90.00
#
_symmetry.space_group_name_H-M   'P 1'
#
loop_
_entity.id
_entity.type
_entity.pdbx_description
1 polymer ?
#
loop_
_entity_poly.entity_id
_entity_poly.type
_entity_poly.pdbx_seq_one_letter_code
_entity_poly.pdbx_strand_id
1 'polypeptide(L)'
;MACSMLTARRVYPQAPNHKLGTLVRYCGICTDGVFHRALADAEMTGHLWISMIDEIRNGFGLDHVRFGLMQKLSGIPRAKAAEYLAGIADEEAKGGSVLLLNHQDIENLI
;
A
#
# COMPACT_ATOMS: atom_id res chain seq x y z
N MET A 1 6.95 -6.06 -12.25
CA MET A 1 8.07 -5.71 -11.35
C MET A 1 7.57 -4.61 -10.41
N ALA A 2 7.81 -4.71 -9.09
CA ALA A 2 7.52 -3.61 -8.15
C ALA A 2 8.80 -2.85 -7.83
N CYS A 3 8.72 -1.52 -7.74
CA CYS A 3 9.82 -0.66 -7.31
C CYS A 3 9.35 0.25 -6.19
N SER A 4 9.94 0.10 -4.99
CA SER A 4 9.56 0.87 -3.80
C SER A 4 9.63 2.38 -4.03
N MET A 5 10.66 2.87 -4.71
CA MET A 5 10.83 4.32 -4.98
C MET A 5 9.81 4.84 -6.01
N LEU A 6 9.43 4.04 -7.00
CA LEU A 6 8.34 4.42 -7.90
C LEU A 6 7.02 4.45 -7.13
N THR A 7 6.70 3.41 -6.37
CA THR A 7 5.48 3.38 -5.55
C THR A 7 5.41 4.56 -4.59
N ALA A 8 6.50 4.89 -3.89
CA ALA A 8 6.54 6.03 -2.96
C ALA A 8 6.20 7.37 -3.63
N ARG A 9 6.58 7.57 -4.89
CA ARG A 9 6.20 8.78 -5.66
C ARG A 9 4.71 8.97 -5.88
N ARG A 10 3.94 7.89 -5.74
CA ARG A 10 2.49 7.86 -5.95
C ARG A 10 1.75 7.92 -4.62
N VAL A 11 2.29 7.26 -3.59
CA VAL A 11 1.72 7.24 -2.25
C VAL A 11 2.02 8.53 -1.49
N TYR A 12 3.24 9.06 -1.57
CA TYR A 12 3.69 10.27 -0.88
C TYR A 12 4.06 11.40 -1.86
N PRO A 13 3.14 11.90 -2.69
CA PRO A 13 3.46 12.89 -3.71
C PRO A 13 4.01 14.21 -3.13
N GLN A 14 3.70 14.51 -1.87
CA GLN A 14 4.12 15.72 -1.15
C GLN A 14 5.46 15.57 -0.41
N ALA A 15 6.09 14.39 -0.46
CA ALA A 15 7.41 14.22 0.12
C ALA A 15 8.45 15.12 -0.61
N PRO A 16 9.39 15.75 0.11
CA PRO A 16 10.31 16.73 -0.46
C PRO A 16 11.24 16.14 -1.53
N ASN A 17 11.60 14.86 -1.38
CA ASN A 17 12.19 14.04 -2.42
C ASN A 17 11.96 12.55 -2.11
N HIS A 18 12.28 11.68 -3.07
CA HIS A 18 12.04 10.24 -2.97
C HIS A 18 13.33 9.44 -2.84
N LYS A 19 14.29 9.96 -2.06
CA LYS A 19 15.43 9.16 -1.58
C LYS A 19 14.99 8.37 -0.35
N LEU A 20 15.48 7.14 -0.20
CA LEU A 20 15.10 6.25 0.91
C LEU A 20 15.19 6.94 2.28
N GLY A 21 16.35 7.51 2.62
CA GLY A 21 16.54 8.19 3.91
C GLY A 21 15.63 9.41 4.13
N THR A 22 15.19 10.09 3.07
CA THR A 22 14.19 11.18 3.19
C THR A 22 12.82 10.61 3.51
N LEU A 23 12.42 9.54 2.82
CA LEU A 23 11.12 8.90 3.02
C LEU A 23 11.03 8.23 4.40
N VAL A 24 12.09 7.59 4.86
CA VAL A 24 12.20 7.03 6.22
C VAL A 24 11.90 8.10 7.27
N ARG A 25 12.56 9.27 7.18
CA ARG A 25 12.29 10.40 8.09
C ARG A 25 10.90 10.99 7.91
N TYR A 26 10.45 11.15 6.66
CA TYR A 26 9.14 11.70 6.33
C TYR A 26 8.00 10.87 6.92
N CYS A 27 8.12 9.53 6.89
CA CYS A 27 7.17 8.59 7.45
C CYS A 27 7.37 8.33 8.96
N GLY A 28 8.34 9.00 9.62
CA GLY A 28 8.63 8.80 11.04
C GLY A 28 9.19 7.41 11.39
N ILE A 29 9.81 6.72 10.44
CA ILE A 29 10.37 5.38 10.65
C ILE A 29 11.66 5.50 11.47
N CYS A 30 11.71 4.79 12.60
CA CYS A 30 12.87 4.78 13.50
C CYS A 30 14.07 4.06 12.85
N THR A 31 15.28 4.60 13.08
CA THR A 31 16.54 4.00 12.65
C THR A 31 17.60 4.21 13.73
N ASP A 32 18.42 3.18 13.99
CA ASP A 32 19.49 3.18 14.97
C ASP A 32 20.82 3.77 14.46
N GLY A 33 20.88 4.10 13.16
CA GLY A 33 22.03 4.79 12.55
C GLY A 33 23.30 3.95 12.40
N VAL A 34 23.27 2.64 12.71
CA VAL A 34 24.44 1.74 12.63
C VAL A 34 24.26 0.81 11.43
N PHE A 35 25.22 0.81 10.50
CA PHE A 35 24.97 0.26 9.17
C PHE A 35 26.07 -0.68 8.67
N HIS A 36 25.73 -1.98 8.58
CA HIS A 36 26.01 -2.69 7.33
C HIS A 36 25.03 -2.16 6.29
N ARG A 37 25.48 -1.16 5.50
CA ARG A 37 24.66 -0.31 4.61
C ARG A 37 23.58 -1.08 3.83
N ALA A 38 23.90 -2.24 3.27
CA ALA A 38 22.96 -3.02 2.47
C ALA A 38 21.79 -3.63 3.29
N LEU A 39 22.06 -4.15 4.49
CA LEU A 39 21.02 -4.72 5.35
C LEU A 39 20.06 -3.63 5.79
N ALA A 40 20.59 -2.51 6.28
CA ALA A 40 19.75 -1.43 6.74
C ALA A 40 18.96 -0.78 5.59
N ASP A 41 19.53 -0.65 4.39
CA ASP A 41 18.77 -0.19 3.22
C ASP A 41 17.60 -1.15 2.90
N ALA A 42 17.80 -2.47 3.04
CA ALA A 42 16.75 -3.46 2.84
C ALA A 42 15.65 -3.40 3.92
N GLU A 43 16.03 -3.30 5.19
CA GLU A 43 15.09 -3.18 6.33
C GLU A 43 14.27 -1.90 6.23
N MET A 44 14.93 -0.75 5.99
CA MET A 44 14.25 0.53 5.82
C MET A 44 13.32 0.52 4.60
N THR A 45 13.69 -0.18 3.52
CA THR A 45 12.80 -0.39 2.38
C THR A 45 11.58 -1.22 2.76
N GLY A 46 11.75 -2.26 3.59
CA GLY A 46 10.64 -3.07 4.12
C GLY A 46 9.68 -2.24 4.99
N HIS A 47 10.20 -1.46 5.93
CA HIS A 47 9.38 -0.57 6.75
C HIS A 47 8.65 0.50 5.93
N LEU A 48 9.34 1.10 4.95
CA LEU A 48 8.72 2.03 4.02
C LEU A 48 7.59 1.37 3.21
N TRP A 49 7.78 0.11 2.79
CA TRP A 49 6.75 -0.63 2.07
C TRP A 49 5.49 -0.85 2.90
N ILE A 50 5.64 -1.23 4.17
CA ILE A 50 4.52 -1.39 5.11
C ILE A 50 3.82 -0.04 5.32
N SER A 51 4.59 1.02 5.57
CA SER A 51 4.05 2.38 5.71
C SER A 51 3.21 2.80 4.49
N MET A 52 3.68 2.50 3.26
CA MET A 52 2.90 2.79 2.06
C MET A 52 1.60 1.99 1.96
N ILE A 53 1.59 0.73 2.42
CA ILE A 53 0.37 -0.08 2.50
C ILE A 53 -0.63 0.58 3.44
N ASP A 54 -0.18 0.96 4.64
CA ASP A 54 -1.05 1.57 5.64
C ASP A 54 -1.59 2.93 5.19
N GLU A 55 -0.77 3.75 4.53
CA GLU A 55 -1.22 5.01 3.93
C GLU A 55 -2.33 4.78 2.90
N ILE A 56 -2.16 3.79 2.01
CA ILE A 56 -3.18 3.48 1.00
C ILE A 56 -4.47 2.97 1.68
N ARG A 57 -4.37 2.09 2.67
CA ARG A 57 -5.53 1.55 3.40
C ARG A 57 -6.30 2.66 4.09
N ASN A 58 -5.60 3.50 4.85
CA ASN A 58 -6.22 4.57 5.62
C ASN A 58 -6.75 5.70 4.72
N GLY A 59 -6.02 6.04 3.66
CA GLY A 59 -6.38 7.13 2.75
C GLY A 59 -7.52 6.81 1.79
N PHE A 60 -7.68 5.55 1.40
CA PHE A 60 -8.70 5.13 0.43
C PHE A 60 -9.76 4.17 1.01
N GLY A 61 -9.65 3.77 2.28
CA GLY A 61 -10.60 2.86 2.92
C GLY A 61 -10.51 1.43 2.39
N LEU A 62 -9.32 0.98 1.98
CA LEU A 62 -9.09 -0.38 1.50
C LEU A 62 -8.84 -1.33 2.66
N ASP A 63 -9.52 -2.48 2.68
CA ASP A 63 -9.31 -3.51 3.69
C ASP A 63 -7.95 -4.18 3.49
N HIS A 64 -7.61 -4.49 2.23
CA HIS A 64 -6.39 -5.23 1.90
C HIS A 64 -5.67 -4.75 0.64
N VAL A 65 -4.42 -4.29 0.80
CA VAL A 65 -3.56 -3.89 -0.32
C VAL A 65 -2.67 -5.06 -0.75
N ARG A 66 -3.11 -5.76 -1.80
CA ARG A 66 -2.37 -6.90 -2.38
C ARG A 66 -1.09 -6.46 -3.08
N PHE A 67 -0.08 -7.35 -3.11
CA PHE A 67 1.16 -7.08 -3.85
C PHE A 67 0.93 -6.76 -5.33
N GLY A 68 -0.05 -7.41 -5.99
CA GLY A 68 -0.40 -7.13 -7.38
C GLY A 68 -0.93 -5.70 -7.61
N LEU A 69 -1.64 -5.13 -6.64
CA LEU A 69 -2.05 -3.72 -6.66
C LEU A 69 -0.81 -2.82 -6.60
N MET A 70 0.09 -3.09 -5.66
CA MET A 70 1.34 -2.31 -5.50
C MET A 70 2.23 -2.38 -6.74
N GLN A 71 2.32 -3.56 -7.38
CA GLN A 71 3.02 -3.74 -8.66
C GLN A 71 2.41 -2.86 -9.75
N LYS A 72 1.08 -2.89 -9.94
CA LYS A 72 0.38 -2.05 -10.92
C LYS A 72 0.60 -0.58 -10.61
N LEU A 73 0.38 -0.16 -9.37
CA LEU A 73 0.56 1.21 -8.90
C LEU A 73 1.95 1.74 -9.27
N SER A 74 3.02 0.96 -9.06
CA SER A 74 4.39 1.37 -9.39
C SER A 74 4.60 1.75 -10.87
N GLY A 75 3.77 1.22 -11.78
CA GLY A 75 3.77 1.53 -13.20
C GLY A 75 2.83 2.67 -13.62
N ILE A 76 1.81 2.99 -12.81
CA ILE A 76 0.83 4.06 -13.12
C ILE A 76 1.51 5.44 -13.08
N PRO A 77 1.26 6.36 -14.04
CA PRO A 77 1.77 7.72 -13.94
C PRO A 77 1.32 8.40 -12.64
N ARG A 78 2.22 9.16 -11.99
CA ARG A 78 1.92 9.82 -10.70
C ARG A 78 0.58 10.58 -10.69
N ALA A 79 0.28 11.30 -11.77
CA ALA A 79 -0.95 12.09 -11.88
C ALA A 79 -2.24 11.25 -11.85
N LYS A 80 -2.17 9.96 -12.22
CA LYS A 80 -3.31 9.03 -12.26
C LYS A 80 -3.37 8.09 -11.04
N ALA A 81 -2.44 8.22 -10.10
CA ALA A 81 -2.34 7.29 -8.98
C ALA A 81 -3.55 7.36 -8.05
N ALA A 82 -4.01 8.57 -7.70
CA ALA A 82 -5.16 8.76 -6.82
C ALA A 82 -6.45 8.25 -7.48
N GLU A 83 -6.65 8.55 -8.76
CA GLU A 83 -7.79 8.05 -9.56
C GLU A 83 -7.80 6.51 -9.59
N TYR A 84 -6.64 5.89 -9.85
CA TYR A 84 -6.51 4.44 -9.85
C TYR A 84 -6.88 3.82 -8.49
N LEU A 85 -6.36 4.36 -7.38
CA LEU A 85 -6.62 3.84 -6.04
C LEU A 85 -8.08 4.01 -5.62
N ALA A 86 -8.69 5.15 -5.95
CA ALA A 86 -10.12 5.38 -5.72
C ALA A 86 -10.99 4.37 -6.49
N GLY A 87 -10.65 4.08 -7.75
CA GLY A 87 -11.35 3.07 -8.55
C GLY A 87 -11.29 1.67 -7.92
N ILE A 88 -10.16 1.28 -7.34
CA ILE A 88 -10.02 -0.01 -6.64
C ILE A 88 -10.89 -0.02 -5.36
N ALA A 89 -10.92 1.07 -4.60
CA ALA A 89 -11.75 1.17 -3.40
C ALA A 89 -13.24 1.07 -3.72
N ASP A 90 -13.68 1.72 -4.80
CA ASP A 90 -15.07 1.62 -5.28
C ASP A 90 -15.43 0.19 -5.71
N GLU A 91 -14.51 -0.52 -6.36
CA GLU A 91 -14.70 -1.92 -6.75
C GLU A 91 -14.80 -2.84 -5.52
N GLU A 92 -13.94 -2.64 -4.51
CA GLU A 92 -13.95 -3.42 -3.26
C GLU A 92 -15.25 -3.20 -2.46
N ALA A 93 -15.70 -1.93 -2.36
CA ALA A 93 -16.97 -1.59 -1.72
C ALA A 93 -18.19 -2.22 -2.41
N LYS A 94 -18.17 -2.34 -3.74
CA LYS A 94 -19.25 -2.99 -4.52
C LYS A 94 -19.20 -4.52 -4.44
N GLY A 95 -17.99 -5.09 -4.41
CA GLY A 95 -17.77 -6.54 -4.30
C GLY A 95 -18.05 -7.12 -2.91
N GLY A 96 -17.92 -6.30 -1.85
CA GLY A 96 -18.23 -6.69 -0.47
C GLY A 96 -19.72 -6.90 -0.15
N SER A 97 -20.64 -6.62 -1.09
CA SER A 97 -22.09 -6.81 -0.91
C SER A 97 -22.55 -8.26 -1.14
N VAL A 98 -21.69 -9.14 -1.67
CA VAL A 98 -22.01 -10.56 -1.88
C VAL A 98 -21.09 -11.40 -1.00
N LEU A 99 -21.48 -11.60 0.27
CA LEU A 99 -21.21 -12.78 1.11
C LEU A 99 -21.74 -12.50 2.54
N LEU A 100 -23.06 -12.47 2.69
CA LEU A 100 -23.72 -12.92 3.92
C LEU A 100 -24.51 -14.18 3.56
N LEU A 101 -23.81 -15.28 3.31
CA LEU A 101 -24.41 -16.59 3.58
C LEU A 101 -24.11 -16.87 5.05
N ASN A 102 -25.13 -16.71 5.87
CA ASN A 102 -25.04 -17.02 7.29
C ASN A 102 -24.96 -18.54 7.43
N HIS A 103 -24.27 -19.02 8.47
CA HIS A 103 -24.22 -20.44 8.83
C HIS A 103 -25.63 -21.06 9.05
N GLN A 104 -26.68 -20.23 9.15
CA GLN A 104 -28.07 -20.67 9.26
C GLN A 104 -28.73 -21.09 7.94
N ASP A 105 -28.10 -20.89 6.79
CA ASP A 105 -28.72 -21.22 5.49
C ASP A 105 -28.47 -22.67 5.02
N ILE A 106 -27.61 -23.44 5.72
CA ILE A 106 -27.26 -24.82 5.35
C ILE A 106 -28.21 -25.86 5.97
N GLU A 107 -28.94 -25.52 7.03
CA GLU A 107 -29.83 -26.48 7.72
C GLU A 107 -31.20 -26.67 7.04
N ASN A 108 -31.51 -25.97 5.94
CA ASN A 108 -32.81 -26.07 5.25
C ASN A 108 -32.75 -26.80 3.90
N LEU A 109 -31.69 -27.58 3.62
CA LEU A 109 -31.57 -28.36 2.38
C LEU A 109 -31.33 -29.87 2.59
N ILE A 110 -31.79 -30.43 3.72
CA ILE A 110 -31.94 -31.87 3.92
C ILE A 110 -33.26 -32.13 4.62
#